data_AF-A0A8R1HII1-F1
#
_entry.id   AF-A0A8R1HII1-F1
#
_cell.length_a   1.000
_cell.length_b   1.000
_cell.length_c   1.000
_cell.angle_alpha   90.00
_cell.angle_beta   90.00
_cell.angle_gamma   90.00
#
_symmetry.space_group_name_H-M   'P 1'
#
loop_
_entity.id
_entity.type
_entity.pdbx_description
1 polymer ?
#
loop_
_entity_poly.entity_id
_entity_poly.type
_entity_poly.pdbx_seq_one_letter_code
_entity_poly.pdbx_strand_id
1 'polypeptide(L)'
;MAKFLRLHIRGIRSVGDEDHNVHKIEFLSPCTLINGPNGTGKTTTIEALNFVTTGQMPTQKKQAFIHSTDTARKTRVDASVALEFIDVKGRTCTAVRRLVATVGTKNTAQVEEHSLTIKYPDGTTNSLTSKVCDFNKAILHHLGVPKAIFKYVIFCHQEDSTWPLSEPKELKTRFDDIFQLTKFVKAQDRMKKLVVEYVSLENHGIRRLIANRAKLAPTVDSVPTMRQ
;
A
#
# COMPACT_ATOMS: atom_id res chain seq x y z
N MET A 1 -16.13 7.55 8.52
CA MET A 1 -15.63 7.33 7.15
C MET A 1 -14.53 8.35 6.89
N ALA A 2 -13.45 7.98 6.21
CA ALA A 2 -12.39 8.94 5.92
C ALA A 2 -12.90 10.04 4.97
N LYS A 3 -12.41 11.27 5.12
CA LYS A 3 -12.85 12.44 4.35
C LYS A 3 -11.65 13.27 3.91
N PHE A 4 -11.51 13.55 2.62
CA PHE A 4 -10.51 14.52 2.15
C PHE A 4 -10.95 15.94 2.48
N LEU A 5 -9.99 16.76 2.91
CA LEU A 5 -10.22 18.16 3.27
C LEU A 5 -9.53 19.08 2.27
N ARG A 6 -8.21 18.92 2.08
CA ARG A 6 -7.43 19.79 1.19
C ARG A 6 -6.35 19.00 0.46
N LEU A 7 -6.07 19.39 -0.77
CA LEU A 7 -4.94 18.92 -1.56
C LEU A 7 -4.08 20.11 -1.97
N HIS A 8 -2.78 20.03 -1.72
CA HIS A 8 -1.79 20.98 -2.21
C HIS A 8 -0.82 20.26 -3.13
N ILE A 9 -0.63 20.81 -4.34
CA ILE A 9 0.27 20.28 -5.37
C ILE A 9 1.28 21.39 -5.73
N ARG A 10 2.57 21.06 -5.75
CA ARG A 10 3.67 21.98 -6.12
C ARG A 10 4.70 21.24 -6.95
N GLY A 11 5.25 21.89 -7.98
CA GLY A 11 6.34 21.34 -8.80
C GLY A 11 5.95 20.08 -9.58
N ILE A 12 4.67 19.90 -9.92
CA ILE A 12 4.15 18.73 -10.64
C ILE A 12 3.62 19.17 -12.01
N ARG A 13 4.15 18.60 -13.09
CA ARG A 13 3.78 18.90 -14.48
C ARG A 13 3.72 20.40 -14.78
N SER A 14 2.57 20.97 -15.10
CA SER A 14 2.39 22.39 -15.40
C SER A 14 2.36 23.28 -14.16
N VAL A 15 2.27 22.69 -12.96
CA VAL A 15 2.30 23.41 -11.69
C VAL A 15 3.75 23.73 -11.35
N GLY A 16 4.08 25.03 -11.33
CA GLY A 16 5.41 25.52 -11.00
C GLY A 16 5.89 25.11 -9.61
N ASP A 17 7.19 25.24 -9.38
CA ASP A 17 7.86 24.82 -8.15
C ASP A 17 8.09 25.96 -7.15
N GLU A 18 7.54 27.16 -7.42
CA GLU A 18 7.58 28.31 -6.52
C GLU A 18 6.45 28.26 -5.47
N ASP A 19 6.65 28.89 -4.31
CA ASP A 19 5.67 28.90 -3.21
C ASP A 19 4.33 29.58 -3.56
N HIS A 20 4.35 30.52 -4.50
CA HIS A 20 3.13 31.17 -5.00
C HIS A 20 2.40 30.34 -6.05
N ASN A 21 3.02 29.28 -6.59
CA ASN A 21 2.48 28.43 -7.65
C ASN A 21 1.88 27.13 -7.14
N VAL A 22 1.50 27.06 -5.86
CA VAL A 22 0.86 25.88 -5.27
C VAL A 22 -0.59 25.78 -5.76
N HIS A 23 -0.91 24.70 -6.46
CA HIS A 23 -2.29 24.37 -6.80
C HIS A 23 -3.00 23.82 -5.57
N LYS A 24 -3.98 24.55 -5.06
CA LYS A 24 -4.73 24.21 -3.84
C LYS A 24 -6.17 23.86 -4.19
N ILE A 25 -6.64 22.75 -3.64
CA ILE A 25 -8.03 22.31 -3.78
C ILE A 25 -8.58 22.04 -2.38
N GLU A 26 -9.76 22.58 -2.10
CA GLU A 26 -10.55 22.25 -0.91
C GLU A 26 -11.70 21.34 -1.33
N PHE A 27 -11.79 20.17 -0.70
CA PHE A 27 -12.83 19.20 -1.03
C PHE A 27 -14.11 19.52 -0.27
N LEU A 28 -15.18 19.70 -1.05
CA LEU A 28 -16.52 19.91 -0.55
C LEU A 28 -17.23 18.57 -0.34
N SER A 29 -18.23 18.58 0.55
CA SER A 29 -19.10 17.45 0.81
C SER A 29 -20.54 17.88 0.53
N PRO A 30 -21.34 17.10 -0.23
CA PRO A 30 -21.04 15.75 -0.72
C PRO A 30 -20.29 15.70 -2.06
N CYS A 31 -20.18 16.82 -2.80
CA CYS A 31 -19.64 16.83 -4.17
C CYS A 31 -18.65 17.98 -4.37
N THR A 32 -17.54 17.71 -5.06
CA THR A 32 -16.56 18.71 -5.50
C THR A 32 -16.51 18.71 -7.02
N LEU A 33 -16.84 19.84 -7.66
CA LEU A 33 -16.77 19.99 -9.11
C LEU A 33 -15.40 20.55 -9.53
N ILE A 34 -14.67 19.79 -10.35
CA ILE A 34 -13.39 20.24 -10.94
C ILE A 34 -13.62 20.43 -12.43
N ASN A 35 -13.69 21.68 -12.88
CA ASN A 35 -13.90 22.04 -14.28
C ASN A 35 -12.78 22.96 -14.79
N GLY A 36 -12.51 22.88 -16.09
CA GLY A 36 -11.56 23.76 -16.78
C GLY A 36 -11.19 23.22 -18.17
N PRO A 37 -10.53 24.03 -19.02
CA PRO A 37 -10.04 23.59 -20.32
C PRO A 37 -9.12 22.36 -20.31
N ASN A 38 -8.84 21.79 -21.47
CA ASN A 38 -7.83 20.74 -21.59
C ASN A 38 -6.44 21.30 -21.23
N GLY A 39 -5.64 20.48 -20.56
CA GLY A 39 -4.30 20.89 -20.09
C GLY A 39 -4.26 21.67 -18.76
N THR A 40 -5.41 21.97 -18.13
CA THR A 40 -5.43 22.70 -16.84
C THR A 40 -5.00 21.88 -15.61
N GLY A 41 -4.71 20.60 -15.77
CA GLY A 41 -4.28 19.73 -14.67
C GLY A 41 -5.39 18.99 -13.94
N LYS A 42 -6.59 18.86 -14.52
CA LYS A 42 -7.69 18.04 -13.96
C LYS A 42 -7.24 16.59 -13.70
N THR A 43 -6.69 15.93 -14.72
CA THR A 43 -6.14 14.57 -14.59
C THR A 43 -4.99 14.53 -13.58
N THR A 44 -4.13 15.56 -13.58
CA THR A 44 -3.00 15.71 -12.65
C THR A 44 -3.44 15.79 -11.19
N THR A 45 -4.62 16.35 -10.92
CA THR A 45 -5.21 16.34 -9.58
C THR A 45 -5.54 14.93 -9.12
N ILE A 46 -6.20 14.13 -9.97
CA ILE A 46 -6.58 12.75 -9.64
C ILE A 46 -5.34 11.86 -9.51
N GLU A 47 -4.35 12.07 -10.37
CA GLU A 47 -3.07 11.39 -10.31
C GLU A 47 -2.27 11.75 -9.04
N ALA A 48 -2.29 13.01 -8.60
CA ALA A 48 -1.67 13.44 -7.35
C ALA A 48 -2.36 12.80 -6.14
N LEU A 49 -3.70 12.68 -6.15
CA LEU A 49 -4.46 11.97 -5.13
C LEU A 49 -4.11 10.48 -5.08
N ASN A 50 -3.99 9.82 -6.22
CA ASN A 50 -3.54 8.42 -6.26
C ASN A 50 -2.09 8.30 -5.78
N PHE A 51 -1.20 9.20 -6.20
CA PHE A 51 0.20 9.21 -5.81
C PHE A 51 0.37 9.35 -4.29
N VAL A 52 -0.27 10.34 -3.66
CA VAL A 52 -0.16 10.54 -2.21
C VAL A 52 -0.73 9.34 -1.44
N THR A 53 -1.88 8.80 -1.86
CA THR A 53 -2.57 7.71 -1.14
C THR A 53 -1.95 6.32 -1.36
N THR A 54 -1.51 5.97 -2.57
CA THR A 54 -1.06 4.60 -2.90
C THR A 54 0.44 4.50 -3.20
N GLY A 55 1.11 5.63 -3.41
CA GLY A 55 2.50 5.71 -3.86
C GLY A 55 2.68 5.33 -5.33
N GLN A 56 1.60 5.11 -6.07
CA GLN A 56 1.70 4.79 -7.49
C GLN A 56 2.01 6.05 -8.29
N MET A 57 3.07 5.99 -9.08
CA MET A 57 3.42 7.06 -10.02
C MET A 57 2.46 7.03 -11.22
N PRO A 58 2.05 8.20 -11.74
CA PRO A 58 1.09 8.25 -12.86
C PRO A 58 1.70 7.81 -14.19
N THR A 59 3.01 8.01 -14.35
CA THR A 59 3.76 7.65 -15.55
C THR A 59 4.84 6.63 -15.21
N GLN A 60 5.14 5.70 -16.12
CA GLN A 60 6.29 4.78 -15.95
C GLN A 60 7.62 5.55 -15.84
N LYS A 61 7.71 6.72 -16.49
CA LYS A 61 8.84 7.65 -16.35
C LYS A 61 8.53 8.65 -15.24
N LYS A 62 9.11 8.44 -14.06
CA LYS A 62 8.93 9.32 -12.89
C LYS A 62 9.28 10.79 -13.17
N GLN A 63 10.20 11.07 -14.10
CA GLN A 63 10.60 12.43 -14.49
C GLN A 63 9.47 13.22 -15.12
N ALA A 64 8.57 12.57 -15.86
CA ALA A 64 7.46 13.25 -16.54
C ALA A 64 6.37 13.75 -15.58
N PHE A 65 6.42 13.34 -14.32
CA PHE A 65 5.49 13.81 -13.29
C PHE A 65 5.98 15.09 -12.61
N ILE A 66 7.30 15.27 -12.48
CA ILE A 66 7.90 16.46 -11.87
C ILE A 66 7.94 17.59 -12.92
N HIS A 67 7.74 18.84 -12.49
CA HIS A 67 7.90 20.00 -13.35
C HIS A 67 9.33 20.03 -13.93
N SER A 68 9.46 20.27 -15.23
CA SER A 68 10.75 20.16 -15.91
C SER A 68 11.72 21.23 -15.42
N THR A 69 12.96 20.82 -15.15
CA THR A 69 14.09 21.71 -14.85
C THR A 69 14.37 22.69 -15.98
N ASP A 70 14.12 22.27 -17.23
CA ASP A 70 14.32 23.11 -18.42
C ASP A 70 13.27 24.21 -18.49
N THR A 71 12.00 23.89 -18.19
CA THR A 71 10.91 24.85 -18.12
C THR A 71 11.08 25.80 -16.93
N ALA A 72 11.51 25.27 -15.79
CA ALA A 72 11.81 26.06 -14.60
C ALA A 72 13.07 26.92 -14.75
N ARG A 73 13.96 26.60 -15.71
CA ARG A 73 15.31 27.15 -15.87
C ARG A 73 16.14 27.06 -14.58
N LYS A 74 16.04 25.91 -13.91
CA LYS A 74 16.72 25.61 -12.64
C LYS A 74 17.50 24.32 -12.73
N THR A 75 18.55 24.21 -11.92
CA THR A 75 19.31 22.95 -11.76
C THR A 75 18.61 21.95 -10.85
N ARG A 76 17.64 22.41 -10.06
CA ARG A 76 16.86 21.60 -9.11
C ARG A 76 15.41 22.08 -9.09
N VAL A 77 14.48 21.13 -9.12
CA VAL A 77 13.05 21.35 -8.92
C VAL A 77 12.58 20.52 -7.74
N ASP A 78 11.96 21.17 -6.76
CA ASP A 78 11.33 20.52 -5.61
C ASP A 78 9.82 20.39 -5.86
N ALA A 79 9.32 19.16 -5.81
CA ALA A 79 7.92 18.84 -6.01
C ALA A 79 7.31 18.25 -4.74
N SER A 80 6.04 18.55 -4.50
CA SER A 80 5.32 17.97 -3.37
C SER A 80 3.83 17.81 -3.64
N VAL A 81 3.27 16.78 -3.03
CA VAL A 81 1.82 16.55 -2.94
C VAL A 81 1.48 16.35 -1.46
N ALA A 82 0.64 17.23 -0.92
CA ALA A 82 0.18 17.17 0.45
C ALA A 82 -1.35 17.01 0.49
N LEU A 83 -1.83 15.99 1.19
CA LEU A 83 -3.24 15.69 1.38
C LEU A 83 -3.59 15.80 2.86
N GLU A 84 -4.51 16.71 3.18
CA GLU A 84 -5.16 16.82 4.48
C GLU A 84 -6.47 16.02 4.45
N PHE A 85 -6.68 15.16 5.44
CA PHE A 85 -7.85 14.30 5.51
C PHE A 85 -8.24 13.96 6.95
N ILE A 86 -9.49 13.61 7.16
CA ILE A 86 -9.99 13.00 8.40
C ILE A 86 -9.88 11.49 8.25
N ASP A 87 -9.22 10.82 9.19
CA ASP A 87 -9.05 9.37 9.18
C ASP A 87 -10.31 8.61 9.64
N VAL A 88 -10.29 7.28 9.57
CA VAL A 88 -11.41 6.44 10.02
C VAL A 88 -11.76 6.60 11.50
N LYS A 89 -10.86 7.15 12.31
CA LYS A 89 -11.06 7.42 13.74
C LYS A 89 -11.45 8.88 14.03
N GLY A 90 -11.71 9.69 13.00
CA GLY A 90 -12.12 11.09 13.16
C GLY A 90 -10.97 12.07 13.43
N ARG A 91 -9.70 11.65 13.24
CA ARG A 91 -8.52 12.49 13.50
C ARG A 91 -8.07 13.20 12.23
N THR A 92 -7.58 14.42 12.37
CA THR A 92 -6.97 15.17 11.27
C THR A 92 -5.58 14.64 10.98
N CYS A 93 -5.36 14.21 9.74
CA CYS A 93 -4.10 13.69 9.25
C CYS A 93 -3.60 14.53 8.07
N THR A 94 -2.28 14.66 7.96
CA THR A 94 -1.62 15.30 6.82
C THR A 94 -0.58 14.34 6.26
N ALA A 95 -0.81 13.88 5.04
CA ALA A 95 0.11 13.04 4.29
C ALA A 95 0.86 13.90 3.27
N VAL A 96 2.19 13.82 3.25
CA VAL A 96 3.04 14.57 2.33
C VAL A 96 3.99 13.63 1.62
N ARG A 97 4.05 13.72 0.29
CA ARG A 97 5.13 13.16 -0.52
C ARG A 97 5.90 14.28 -1.18
N ARG A 98 7.22 14.20 -1.10
CA ARG A 98 8.15 15.13 -1.75
C ARG A 98 9.01 14.37 -2.74
N LEU A 99 9.26 15.00 -3.88
CA LEU A 99 10.15 14.52 -4.92
C LEU A 99 11.12 15.65 -5.27
N VAL A 100 12.35 15.33 -5.59
CA VAL A 100 13.35 16.29 -6.06
C VAL A 100 13.87 15.83 -7.41
N ALA A 101 13.95 16.72 -8.38
CA ALA A 101 14.61 16.47 -9.67
C ALA A 101 15.81 17.40 -9.81
N THR A 102 17.00 16.85 -10.09
CA THR A 102 18.25 17.62 -10.30
C THR A 102 18.84 17.34 -11.68
N VAL A 103 19.33 18.38 -12.36
CA VAL A 103 20.01 18.30 -13.67
C VAL A 103 21.36 17.60 -13.53
N GLY A 104 21.60 16.52 -14.29
CA GLY A 104 22.93 15.87 -14.36
C GLY A 104 22.89 14.39 -14.75
N THR A 105 23.40 14.07 -15.95
CA THR A 105 23.73 12.74 -16.51
C THR A 105 22.58 11.72 -16.66
N LYS A 106 21.93 11.74 -17.83
CA LYS A 106 21.07 10.71 -18.46
C LYS A 106 19.85 10.19 -17.68
N ASN A 107 19.79 10.35 -16.36
CA ASN A 107 18.66 10.05 -15.48
C ASN A 107 18.67 11.09 -14.36
N THR A 108 17.75 12.07 -14.40
CA THR A 108 17.50 13.03 -13.32
C THR A 108 17.42 12.26 -11.99
N ALA A 109 18.37 12.49 -11.08
CA ALA A 109 18.38 11.81 -9.79
C ALA A 109 17.13 12.23 -9.00
N GLN A 110 16.36 11.26 -8.54
CA GLN A 110 15.11 11.49 -7.82
C GLN A 110 15.20 11.05 -6.37
N VAL A 111 15.15 12.04 -5.47
CA VAL A 111 15.02 11.80 -4.03
C VAL A 111 13.55 11.89 -3.66
N GLU A 112 13.09 10.91 -2.89
CA GLU A 112 11.68 10.76 -2.52
C GLU A 112 11.56 10.70 -0.98
N GLU A 113 10.83 11.64 -0.40
CA GLU A 113 10.59 11.74 1.04
C GLU A 113 9.09 11.73 1.35
N HIS A 114 8.72 11.15 2.49
CA HIS A 114 7.34 10.93 2.90
C HIS A 114 7.16 11.24 4.38
N SER A 115 6.06 11.92 4.71
CA SER A 115 5.66 12.14 6.09
C SER A 115 4.15 12.03 6.27
N LEU A 116 3.71 11.38 7.35
CA LEU A 116 2.32 11.30 7.79
C LEU A 116 2.24 11.89 9.19
N THR A 117 1.58 13.03 9.32
CA THR A 117 1.33 13.68 10.61
C THR A 117 -0.11 13.44 11.04
N ILE A 118 -0.31 13.01 12.29
CA ILE A 118 -1.61 12.73 12.90
C ILE A 118 -1.79 13.67 14.07
N LYS A 119 -2.87 14.46 14.07
CA LYS A 119 -3.27 15.33 15.18
C LYS A 119 -4.24 14.58 16.09
N TYR A 120 -3.91 14.53 17.38
CA TYR A 120 -4.75 13.90 18.40
C TYR A 120 -5.63 14.94 19.11
N PRO A 121 -6.75 14.51 19.72
CA PRO A 121 -7.65 15.41 20.44
C PRO A 121 -7.02 16.13 21.63
N ASP A 122 -5.97 15.56 22.21
CA ASP A 122 -5.19 16.15 23.31
C ASP A 122 -4.21 17.26 22.84
N GLY A 123 -4.24 17.61 21.55
CA GLY A 123 -3.36 18.59 20.93
C GLY A 123 -1.99 18.04 20.54
N THR A 124 -1.67 16.78 20.88
CA THR A 124 -0.39 16.17 20.50
C THR A 124 -0.38 15.79 19.02
N THR A 125 0.84 15.76 18.45
CA THR A 125 1.06 15.34 17.06
C THR A 125 2.04 14.19 17.00
N ASN A 126 1.67 13.13 16.29
CA ASN A 126 2.59 12.06 15.93
C ASN A 126 2.96 12.19 14.46
N SER A 127 4.24 12.05 14.12
CA SER A 127 4.74 12.13 12.75
C SER A 127 5.52 10.89 12.37
N LEU A 128 5.06 10.18 11.34
CA LEU A 128 5.74 9.02 10.77
C LEU A 128 6.47 9.45 9.50
N THR A 129 7.75 9.11 9.38
CA THR A 129 8.58 9.44 8.21
C THR A 129 9.04 8.17 7.48
N SER A 130 9.52 8.32 6.23
CA SER A 130 9.92 7.20 5.36
C SER A 130 10.93 6.23 5.98
N LYS A 131 11.73 6.69 6.96
CA LYS A 131 12.77 5.88 7.62
C LYS A 131 12.22 4.95 8.71
N VAL A 132 10.99 5.20 9.18
CA VAL A 132 10.47 4.64 10.43
C VAL A 132 9.28 3.70 10.21
N CYS A 133 8.56 3.82 9.09
CA CYS A 133 7.39 3.00 8.81
C CYS A 133 7.16 2.86 7.30
N ASP A 134 6.52 1.76 6.88
CA ASP A 134 5.98 1.63 5.53
C ASP A 134 4.82 2.62 5.36
N PHE A 135 5.17 3.85 4.94
CA PHE A 135 4.25 4.97 4.75
C PHE A 135 3.00 4.57 3.95
N ASN A 136 3.16 3.74 2.91
CA ASN A 136 2.06 3.29 2.06
C ASN A 136 1.04 2.45 2.87
N LYS A 137 1.52 1.58 3.76
CA LYS A 137 0.62 0.81 4.63
C LYS A 137 -0.05 1.72 5.68
N ALA A 138 0.71 2.64 6.26
CA ALA A 138 0.20 3.54 7.29
C ALA A 138 -0.93 4.42 6.76
N ILE A 139 -0.73 5.11 5.63
CA ILE A 139 -1.76 5.99 5.06
C ILE A 139 -3.03 5.22 4.69
N LEU A 140 -2.91 4.04 4.06
CA LEU A 140 -4.06 3.21 3.71
C LEU A 140 -4.81 2.71 4.95
N HIS A 141 -4.11 2.41 6.04
CA HIS A 141 -4.72 2.05 7.31
C HIS A 141 -5.54 3.21 7.90
N HIS A 142 -5.05 4.45 7.82
CA HIS A 142 -5.80 5.63 8.27
C HIS A 142 -6.98 5.97 7.37
N LEU A 143 -6.84 5.77 6.05
CA LEU A 143 -7.93 5.95 5.09
C LEU A 143 -8.99 4.85 5.18
N GLY A 144 -8.62 3.65 5.64
CA GLY A 144 -9.51 2.51 5.80
C GLY A 144 -9.97 1.87 4.50
N VAL A 145 -9.27 2.14 3.40
CA VAL A 145 -9.61 1.65 2.06
C VAL A 145 -8.40 0.92 1.47
N PRO A 146 -8.58 -0.30 0.92
CA PRO A 146 -7.48 -1.03 0.29
C PRO A 146 -6.85 -0.29 -0.89
N LYS A 147 -5.55 -0.51 -1.13
CA LYS A 147 -4.81 0.06 -2.27
C LYS A 147 -5.53 -0.18 -3.62
N ALA A 148 -6.04 -1.39 -3.83
CA ALA A 148 -6.70 -1.78 -5.06
C ALA A 148 -7.98 -0.97 -5.32
N ILE A 149 -8.73 -0.59 -4.27
CA ILE A 149 -9.93 0.24 -4.41
C ILE A 149 -9.54 1.67 -4.82
N PHE A 150 -8.49 2.24 -4.23
CA PHE A 150 -7.98 3.54 -4.68
C PHE A 150 -7.55 3.48 -6.15
N LYS A 151 -6.82 2.44 -6.54
CA LYS A 151 -6.27 2.29 -7.90
C LYS A 151 -7.33 2.04 -8.97
N TYR A 152 -8.23 1.07 -8.76
CA TYR A 152 -9.13 0.59 -9.81
C TYR A 152 -10.53 1.21 -9.74
N VAL A 153 -10.91 1.83 -8.61
CA VAL A 153 -12.28 2.34 -8.40
C VAL A 153 -12.29 3.85 -8.14
N ILE A 154 -11.61 4.34 -7.10
CA ILE A 154 -11.72 5.75 -6.66
C ILE A 154 -10.92 6.70 -7.58
N PHE A 155 -9.67 6.36 -7.89
CA PHE A 155 -8.77 7.13 -8.73
C PHE A 155 -8.36 6.35 -9.98
N CYS A 156 -9.32 5.61 -10.54
CA CYS A 156 -9.12 4.92 -11.81
C CYS A 156 -8.68 5.94 -12.88
N HIS A 157 -7.61 5.61 -13.60
CA HIS A 157 -7.12 6.49 -14.65
C HIS A 157 -8.17 6.56 -15.79
N GLN A 158 -8.29 7.71 -16.44
CA GLN A 158 -9.31 7.93 -17.47
C GLN A 158 -9.21 6.89 -18.60
N GLU A 159 -7.99 6.59 -19.03
CA GLU A 159 -7.69 5.58 -20.07
C GLU A 159 -8.01 4.15 -19.61
N ASP A 160 -8.03 3.88 -18.30
CA ASP A 160 -8.31 2.58 -17.72
C ASP A 160 -9.77 2.43 -17.26
N SER A 161 -10.61 3.45 -17.44
CA SER A 161 -11.97 3.50 -16.86
C SER A 161 -12.90 2.39 -17.35
N THR A 162 -12.64 1.84 -18.54
CA THR A 162 -13.40 0.73 -19.13
C THR A 162 -12.86 -0.65 -18.76
N TRP A 163 -11.97 -0.74 -17.77
CA TRP A 163 -11.42 -2.04 -17.33
C TRP A 163 -12.45 -3.11 -16.94
N PRO A 164 -13.68 -2.79 -16.47
CA PRO A 164 -14.67 -3.84 -16.23
C PRO A 164 -15.06 -4.61 -17.50
N LEU A 165 -14.76 -4.06 -18.68
CA LEU A 165 -15.01 -4.64 -20.00
C LEU A 165 -13.75 -5.27 -20.63
N SER A 166 -12.63 -5.33 -19.90
CA SER A 166 -11.38 -5.95 -20.39
C SER A 166 -11.55 -7.46 -20.56
N GLU A 167 -10.57 -8.13 -21.17
CA GLU A 167 -10.60 -9.58 -21.30
C GLU A 167 -10.66 -10.31 -19.92
N PRO A 168 -11.18 -11.55 -19.87
CA PRO A 168 -11.41 -12.26 -18.61
C PRO A 168 -10.18 -12.39 -17.71
N LYS A 169 -8.99 -12.50 -18.29
CA LYS A 169 -7.72 -12.64 -17.54
C LYS A 169 -7.36 -11.37 -16.78
N GLU A 170 -7.42 -10.22 -17.46
CA GLU A 170 -7.14 -8.93 -16.83
C GLU A 170 -8.21 -8.60 -15.77
N LEU A 171 -9.49 -8.83 -16.13
CA LEU A 171 -10.63 -8.60 -15.25
C LEU A 171 -10.51 -9.40 -13.95
N LYS A 172 -10.19 -10.69 -14.07
CA LYS A 172 -9.94 -11.58 -12.93
C LYS A 172 -8.80 -11.05 -12.06
N THR A 173 -7.70 -10.61 -12.66
CA THR A 173 -6.54 -10.10 -11.92
C THR A 173 -6.91 -8.87 -11.08
N ARG A 174 -7.68 -7.93 -11.64
CA ARG A 174 -8.15 -6.74 -10.90
C ARG A 174 -9.13 -7.12 -9.78
N PHE A 175 -10.02 -8.09 -9.98
CA PHE A 175 -10.89 -8.60 -8.92
C PHE A 175 -10.12 -9.33 -7.81
N ASP A 176 -9.17 -10.18 -8.16
CA ASP A 176 -8.32 -10.88 -7.19
C ASP A 176 -7.58 -9.87 -6.29
N ASP A 177 -7.09 -8.76 -6.86
CA ASP A 177 -6.47 -7.64 -6.14
C ASP A 177 -7.46 -6.91 -5.22
N ILE A 178 -8.66 -6.59 -5.72
CA ILE A 178 -9.72 -5.90 -4.98
C ILE A 178 -10.14 -6.70 -3.75
N PHE A 179 -10.38 -8.00 -3.92
CA PHE A 179 -10.78 -8.91 -2.86
C PHE A 179 -9.60 -9.46 -2.05
N GLN A 180 -8.36 -9.09 -2.42
CA GLN A 180 -7.12 -9.54 -1.76
C GLN A 180 -7.01 -11.08 -1.66
N LEU A 181 -7.48 -11.81 -2.68
CA LEU A 181 -7.61 -13.26 -2.65
C LEU A 181 -6.29 -13.98 -2.40
N THR A 182 -5.17 -13.43 -2.89
CA THR A 182 -3.83 -13.97 -2.65
C THR A 182 -3.50 -14.14 -1.16
N LYS A 183 -4.00 -13.25 -0.28
CA LYS A 183 -3.80 -13.38 1.17
C LYS A 183 -4.62 -14.54 1.73
N PHE A 184 -5.86 -14.69 1.28
CA PHE A 184 -6.75 -15.78 1.69
C PHE A 184 -6.22 -17.14 1.24
N VAL A 185 -5.76 -17.27 -0.01
CA VAL A 185 -5.17 -18.51 -0.54
C VAL A 185 -3.93 -18.90 0.28
N LYS A 186 -3.02 -17.96 0.55
CA LYS A 186 -1.83 -18.23 1.38
C LYS A 186 -2.18 -18.62 2.82
N ALA A 187 -3.21 -18.00 3.41
CA ALA A 187 -3.67 -18.35 4.75
C ALA A 187 -4.26 -19.77 4.77
N GLN A 188 -5.07 -20.11 3.76
CA GLN A 188 -5.64 -21.44 3.60
C GLN A 188 -4.54 -22.50 3.43
N ASP A 189 -3.53 -22.25 2.60
CA ASP A 189 -2.41 -23.18 2.42
C ASP A 189 -1.60 -23.38 3.70
N ARG A 190 -1.41 -22.31 4.48
CA ARG A 190 -0.75 -22.40 5.80
C ARG A 190 -1.56 -23.25 6.77
N MET A 191 -2.88 -23.07 6.81
CA MET A 191 -3.77 -23.88 7.64
C MET A 191 -3.68 -25.37 7.26
N LYS A 192 -3.72 -25.68 5.96
CA LYS A 192 -3.55 -27.07 5.48
C LYS A 192 -2.23 -27.68 5.93
N LYS A 193 -1.13 -26.93 5.83
CA LYS A 193 0.20 -27.38 6.28
C LYS A 193 0.24 -27.65 7.79
N LEU A 194 -0.35 -26.77 8.60
CA LEU A 194 -0.41 -26.95 10.05
C LEU A 194 -1.20 -28.21 10.46
N VAL A 195 -2.30 -28.51 9.76
CA VAL A 195 -3.07 -29.74 10.00
C VAL A 195 -2.22 -30.99 9.72
N VAL A 196 -1.51 -31.00 8.58
CA VAL A 196 -0.61 -32.12 8.23
C VAL A 196 0.52 -32.27 9.24
N GLU A 197 1.12 -31.16 9.67
CA GLU A 197 2.19 -31.16 10.67
C GLU A 197 1.70 -31.69 12.02
N TYR A 198 0.53 -31.24 12.48
CA TYR A 198 -0.08 -31.71 13.73
C TYR A 198 -0.33 -33.22 13.71
N VAL A 199 -0.95 -33.74 12.63
CA VAL A 199 -1.18 -35.18 12.47
C VAL A 199 0.14 -35.96 12.41
N SER A 200 1.18 -35.39 11.81
CA SER A 200 2.50 -36.02 11.77
C SER A 200 3.12 -36.12 13.17
N LEU A 201 3.01 -35.07 14.00
CA LEU A 201 3.52 -35.04 15.36
C LEU A 201 2.79 -36.03 16.27
N GLU A 202 1.47 -36.11 16.15
CA GLU A 202 0.64 -37.08 16.88
C GLU A 202 1.04 -38.52 16.53
N ASN A 203 1.21 -38.82 15.24
CA ASN A 203 1.68 -40.14 14.79
C ASN A 203 3.09 -40.48 15.29
N HIS A 204 4.01 -39.51 15.34
CA HIS A 204 5.36 -39.72 15.91
C HIS A 204 5.30 -39.97 17.42
N GLY A 205 4.42 -39.26 18.15
CA GLY A 205 4.19 -39.46 19.57
C GLY A 205 3.65 -40.86 19.87
N ILE A 206 2.62 -41.30 19.14
CA ILE A 206 2.04 -42.65 19.26
C ILE A 206 3.10 -43.72 18.96
N ARG A 207 3.90 -43.56 17.89
CA ARG A 207 4.99 -44.50 17.56
C ARG A 207 6.03 -44.61 18.66
N ARG A 208 6.43 -43.49 19.30
CA ARG A 208 7.35 -43.51 20.45
C ARG A 208 6.77 -44.25 21.65
N LEU A 209 5.50 -44.05 21.96
CA LEU A 209 4.82 -44.76 23.05
C LEU A 209 4.75 -46.27 22.81
N ILE A 210 4.41 -46.69 21.58
CA ILE A 210 4.41 -48.10 21.18
C ILE A 210 5.82 -48.70 21.31
N ALA A 211 6.85 -48.01 20.81
CA ALA A 211 8.23 -48.48 20.89
C ALA A 211 8.73 -48.59 22.33
N ASN A 212 8.37 -47.65 23.20
CA ASN A 212 8.72 -47.72 24.63
C ASN A 212 8.00 -48.86 25.34
N ARG A 213 6.72 -49.10 25.03
CA ARG A 213 5.97 -50.24 25.57
C ARG A 213 6.57 -51.58 25.14
N ALA A 214 7.01 -51.71 23.89
CA ALA A 214 7.68 -52.92 23.41
C ALA A 214 9.00 -53.21 24.14
N LYS A 215 9.74 -52.17 24.54
CA LYS A 215 10.97 -52.30 25.34
C LYS A 215 10.72 -52.66 26.81
N LEU A 216 9.53 -52.37 27.32
CA LEU A 216 9.12 -52.63 28.72
C LEU A 216 8.37 -53.95 28.88
N ALA A 217 8.06 -54.67 27.79
CA ALA A 217 7.43 -55.98 27.86
C ALA A 217 8.42 -57.00 28.44
N PRO A 218 8.11 -57.70 29.56
CA PRO A 218 9.02 -58.67 30.13
C PRO A 218 9.22 -59.84 29.17
N THR A 219 10.47 -60.24 28.96
CA THR A 219 10.82 -61.53 28.36
C THR A 219 10.24 -62.61 29.27
N VAL A 220 9.15 -63.23 28.84
CA VAL A 220 8.64 -64.44 29.49
C VAL A 220 9.64 -65.54 29.16
N ASP A 221 10.63 -65.69 30.03
CA ASP A 221 11.61 -66.78 29.95
C ASP A 221 10.87 -68.11 30.01
N SER A 222 11.11 -68.92 28.98
CA SER A 222 10.70 -70.31 28.91
C SER A 222 11.31 -71.09 30.07
N VAL A 223 10.49 -71.45 31.06
CA VAL A 223 10.88 -72.41 32.11
C VAL A 223 11.09 -73.78 31.45
N PRO A 224 12.29 -74.39 31.50
CA PRO A 224 12.48 -75.73 30.97
C PRO A 224 11.86 -76.75 31.94
N THR A 225 10.90 -77.50 31.44
CA THR A 225 10.28 -78.65 32.13
C THR A 225 11.36 -79.67 32.51
N MET A 226 11.69 -79.77 33.80
CA MET A 226 12.45 -80.92 34.32
C MET A 226 11.56 -82.17 34.20
N ARG A 227 11.94 -83.10 33.33
CA ARG A 227 11.44 -84.47 33.34
C ARG A 227 12.25 -85.26 34.37
N GLN A 228 11.56 -85.83 35.36
CA GLN A 228 11.99 -87.07 36.04
C GLN A 228 11.51 -88.26 35.22
#